data_AF-A0ABD6B4M8-F1
#
_entry.id   AF-A0ABD6B4M8-F1
#
_cell.length_a   1.000
_cell.length_b   1.000
_cell.length_c   1.000
_cell.angle_alpha   90.00
_cell.angle_beta   90.00
_cell.angle_gamma   90.00
#
_symmetry.space_group_name_H-M   'P 1'
#
loop_
_entity.id
_entity.type
_entity.pdbx_description
1 polymer ?
#
loop_
_entity_poly.entity_id
_entity_poly.type
_entity_poly.pdbx_seq_one_letter_code
_entity_poly.pdbx_strand_id
1 'polypeptide(L)'
;MAEPSTDAEVSVTFYPQEWVDSPGEAHDWDKKRLVPAPDSDPVSFTVPREDATDDTGAVFADESYEANLLQSHPSAPDWVRNWDGPYYVRTDDEDE
;
A
#
# COMPACT_ATOMS: atom_id res chain seq x y z
N MET A 1 -34.88 2.14 -9.13
CA MET A 1 -33.99 1.42 -8.20
C MET A 1 -32.70 1.28 -8.97
N ALA A 2 -31.65 2.03 -8.62
CA ALA A 2 -30.37 1.93 -9.29
C ALA A 2 -29.75 0.60 -8.85
N GLU A 3 -29.39 -0.23 -9.81
CA GLU A 3 -28.50 -1.37 -9.59
C GLU A 3 -27.20 -0.79 -9.02
N PRO A 4 -26.66 -1.28 -7.88
CA PRO A 4 -25.35 -0.84 -7.46
C PRO A 4 -24.39 -1.34 -8.53
N SER A 5 -23.77 -0.40 -9.26
CA SER A 5 -22.72 -0.68 -10.24
C SER A 5 -21.71 -1.61 -9.57
N THR A 6 -21.84 -2.89 -9.89
CA THR A 6 -21.00 -3.93 -9.32
C THR A 6 -19.69 -3.82 -10.06
N ASP A 7 -18.59 -3.87 -9.31
CA ASP A 7 -17.29 -4.33 -9.80
C ASP A 7 -16.37 -3.32 -10.51
N ALA A 8 -16.29 -2.08 -10.02
CA ALA A 8 -15.01 -1.38 -10.16
C ALA A 8 -14.21 -1.70 -8.88
N GLU A 9 -13.46 -2.79 -8.91
CA GLU A 9 -12.48 -3.11 -7.87
C GLU A 9 -11.15 -2.47 -8.26
N VAL A 10 -10.47 -1.85 -7.29
CA VAL A 10 -9.12 -1.32 -7.49
C VAL A 10 -8.12 -2.30 -6.90
N SER A 11 -7.11 -2.63 -7.69
CA SER A 11 -6.02 -3.49 -7.24
C SER A 11 -5.03 -2.69 -6.41
N VAL A 12 -4.97 -3.00 -5.13
CA VAL A 12 -4.11 -2.31 -4.17
C VAL A 12 -2.95 -3.22 -3.83
N THR A 13 -1.73 -2.79 -4.12
CA THR A 13 -0.52 -3.52 -3.77
C THR A 13 0.21 -2.83 -2.62
N PHE A 14 0.32 -3.54 -1.50
CA PHE A 14 1.04 -3.12 -0.31
C PHE A 14 2.48 -3.61 -0.37
N TYR A 15 3.42 -2.68 -0.22
CA TYR A 15 4.86 -2.95 -0.23
C TYR A 15 5.45 -2.70 1.17
N PRO A 16 5.63 -3.76 1.98
CA PRO A 16 6.29 -3.64 3.28
C PRO A 16 7.76 -3.28 3.11
N GLN A 17 8.26 -2.38 3.96
CA GLN A 17 9.64 -1.93 3.98
C GLN A 17 10.25 -2.10 5.37
N GLU A 18 11.55 -2.35 5.42
CA GLU A 18 12.29 -2.43 6.68
C GLU A 18 13.44 -1.41 6.69
N TRP A 19 13.66 -0.82 7.86
CA TRP A 19 14.86 -0.05 8.13
C TRP A 19 16.01 -1.00 8.38
N VAL A 20 16.83 -1.24 7.36
CA VAL A 20 18.02 -2.07 7.52
C VAL A 20 19.24 -1.20 7.87
N ASP A 21 19.94 -1.62 8.91
CA ASP A 21 21.27 -1.13 9.21
C ASP A 21 22.23 -1.75 8.18
N SER A 22 22.58 -0.98 7.15
CA SER A 22 23.58 -1.45 6.20
C SER A 22 24.92 -1.57 6.93
N PRO A 23 25.63 -2.70 6.85
CA PRO A 23 27.00 -2.82 7.33
C PRO A 23 27.94 -2.07 6.35
N GLY A 24 27.75 -0.76 6.24
CA GLY A 24 28.70 0.16 5.62
C GLY A 24 29.72 0.59 6.67
N GLU A 25 30.93 0.93 6.23
CA GLU A 25 32.06 1.34 7.07
C GLU A 25 31.67 2.28 8.22
N ALA A 26 32.38 2.15 9.34
CA ALA A 26 32.10 2.73 10.66
C ALA A 26 31.99 4.28 10.75
N HIS A 27 31.87 4.98 9.63
CA HIS A 27 31.64 6.43 9.54
C HIS A 27 30.27 6.81 8.94
N ASP A 28 29.41 5.84 8.61
CA ASP A 28 28.13 6.08 7.91
C ASP A 28 26.89 5.65 8.72
N TRP A 29 26.95 5.80 10.05
CA TRP A 29 25.88 5.42 11.01
C TRP A 29 24.53 6.11 10.76
N ASP A 30 24.47 7.10 9.88
CA ASP A 30 23.23 7.79 9.48
C ASP A 30 22.55 7.18 8.25
N LYS A 31 23.16 6.20 7.56
CA LYS A 31 22.55 5.58 6.37
C LYS A 31 21.69 4.36 6.72
N LYS A 32 20.69 4.57 7.56
CA LYS A 32 19.52 3.68 7.58
C LYS A 32 18.86 3.76 6.21
N ARG A 33 18.77 2.63 5.51
CA ARG A 33 18.08 2.56 4.21
C ARG A 33 16.76 1.83 4.40
N LEU A 34 15.71 2.41 3.82
CA LEU A 34 14.47 1.71 3.55
C LEU A 34 14.75 0.73 2.41
N VAL A 35 14.62 -0.56 2.70
CA VAL A 35 14.65 -1.60 1.68
C VAL A 35 13.34 -2.38 1.75
N PRO A 36 12.92 -3.04 0.66
CA PRO A 36 11.81 -4.00 0.70
C PRO A 36 12.07 -5.02 1.82
N ALA A 37 11.07 -5.27 2.65
CA ALA A 37 11.21 -6.19 3.76
C ALA A 37 11.53 -7.60 3.22
N PRO A 38 12.71 -8.19 3.49
CA PRO A 38 13.07 -9.50 2.93
C PRO A 38 12.23 -10.63 3.53
N ASP A 39 11.63 -10.41 4.70
CA ASP A 39 10.76 -11.35 5.42
C ASP A 39 9.28 -11.19 5.05
N SER A 40 8.92 -10.23 4.19
CA SER A 40 7.53 -9.99 3.79
C SER A 40 7.45 -9.54 2.35
N ASP A 41 6.85 -10.39 1.52
CA ASP A 41 6.61 -10.06 0.11
C ASP A 41 5.50 -9.01 -0.04
N PRO A 42 5.54 -8.21 -1.12
CA PRO A 42 4.43 -7.34 -1.49
C PRO A 42 3.15 -8.15 -1.68
N VAL A 43 2.03 -7.61 -1.22
CA VAL A 43 0.73 -8.27 -1.35
C VAL A 43 -0.26 -7.38 -2.07
N SER A 44 -0.93 -7.98 -3.04
CA SER A 44 -2.01 -7.33 -3.77
C SER A 44 -3.36 -7.81 -3.22
N PHE A 45 -4.27 -6.88 -2.98
CA PHE A 45 -5.65 -7.13 -2.57
C PHE A 45 -6.58 -6.18 -3.31
N THR A 46 -7.82 -6.60 -3.55
CA THR A 46 -8.83 -5.74 -4.16
C THR A 46 -9.63 -5.01 -3.10
N VAL A 47 -9.91 -3.74 -3.36
CA VAL A 47 -10.83 -2.93 -2.57
C VAL A 47 -11.91 -2.34 -3.48
N PRO A 48 -13.09 -1.99 -2.93
CA PRO A 48 -14.09 -1.25 -3.69
C PRO A 48 -13.49 0.05 -4.20
N ARG A 49 -13.74 0.40 -5.47
CA ARG A 49 -13.30 1.70 -6.03
C ARG A 49 -13.76 2.87 -5.15
N GLU A 50 -14.95 2.79 -4.57
CA GLU A 50 -15.47 3.80 -3.63
C GLU A 50 -14.52 4.07 -2.45
N ASP A 51 -13.79 3.06 -1.98
CA ASP A 51 -12.81 3.18 -0.89
C ASP A 51 -11.41 3.56 -1.40
N ALA A 52 -11.09 3.33 -2.68
CA ALA A 52 -9.80 3.65 -3.30
C ALA A 52 -9.80 4.91 -4.19
N THR A 53 -10.92 5.61 -4.29
CA THR A 53 -11.04 6.87 -5.01
C THR A 53 -11.34 8.02 -4.08
N ASP A 54 -10.83 9.19 -4.44
CA ASP A 54 -11.17 10.46 -3.79
C ASP A 54 -12.60 10.93 -4.17
N ASP A 55 -13.10 11.99 -3.52
CA ASP A 55 -14.40 12.65 -3.77
C ASP A 55 -14.62 13.03 -5.26
N THR A 56 -13.54 13.12 -6.03
CA THR A 56 -13.55 13.38 -7.48
C THR A 56 -13.75 12.14 -8.35
N GLY A 57 -13.73 10.93 -7.77
CA GLY A 57 -13.79 9.64 -8.48
C GLY A 57 -12.46 9.19 -9.10
N ALA A 58 -11.37 9.91 -8.83
CA ALA A 58 -10.01 9.52 -9.24
C ALA A 58 -9.40 8.56 -8.21
N VAL A 59 -8.73 7.51 -8.68
CA VAL A 59 -8.01 6.57 -7.80
C VAL A 59 -6.91 7.32 -7.06
N PHE A 60 -6.69 6.98 -5.79
CA PHE A 60 -5.63 7.58 -5.00
C PHE A 60 -4.28 7.43 -5.71
N ALA A 61 -3.46 8.47 -5.62
CA ALA A 61 -2.13 8.42 -6.20
C ALA A 61 -1.23 7.45 -5.44
N ASP A 62 -0.33 6.80 -6.16
CA ASP A 62 0.67 5.89 -5.59
C ASP A 62 1.46 6.59 -4.47
N GLU A 63 1.79 5.85 -3.42
CA GLU A 63 2.58 6.34 -2.27
C GLU A 63 1.95 7.53 -1.52
N SER A 64 0.67 7.84 -1.80
CA SER A 64 -0.04 8.95 -1.15
C SER A 64 -0.57 8.57 0.23
N TYR A 65 -0.81 9.59 1.05
CA TYR A 65 -1.36 9.42 2.39
C TYR A 65 -2.70 8.65 2.38
N GLU A 66 -3.57 8.94 1.42
CA GLU A 66 -4.87 8.29 1.28
C GLU A 66 -4.75 6.82 0.87
N ALA A 67 -3.87 6.52 -0.10
CA ALA A 67 -3.58 5.14 -0.48
C ALA A 67 -3.03 4.33 0.71
N ASN A 68 -2.21 4.93 1.57
CA ASN A 68 -1.71 4.26 2.77
C ASN A 68 -2.82 3.93 3.78
N LEU A 69 -3.93 4.68 3.81
CA LEU A 69 -5.08 4.34 4.66
C LEU A 69 -5.74 3.01 4.24
N LEU A 70 -5.58 2.58 2.97
CA LEU A 70 -6.07 1.30 2.46
C LEU A 70 -5.41 0.10 3.16
N GLN A 71 -4.21 0.26 3.73
CA GLN A 71 -3.60 -0.77 4.59
C GLN A 71 -4.52 -1.15 5.75
N SER A 72 -5.23 -0.18 6.33
CA SER A 72 -6.12 -0.40 7.47
C SER A 72 -7.53 -0.84 7.05
N HIS A 73 -7.79 -0.97 5.74
CA HIS A 73 -9.08 -1.36 5.19
C HIS A 73 -9.45 -2.79 5.61
N PRO A 74 -10.74 -3.11 5.87
CA PRO A 74 -11.18 -4.47 6.20
C PRO A 74 -10.90 -5.50 5.12
N SER A 75 -10.73 -5.09 3.85
CA SER A 75 -10.31 -5.99 2.76
C SER A 75 -8.82 -6.33 2.81
N ALA A 76 -8.00 -5.55 3.53
CA ALA A 76 -6.59 -5.82 3.65
C ALA A 76 -6.35 -7.03 4.57
N PRO A 77 -5.33 -7.87 4.29
CA PRO A 77 -4.97 -9.00 5.14
C PRO A 77 -4.66 -8.55 6.58
N ASP A 78 -4.96 -9.38 7.57
CA ASP A 78 -4.72 -9.05 8.99
C ASP A 78 -3.25 -8.67 9.28
N TRP A 79 -2.30 -9.32 8.61
CA TRP A 79 -0.88 -9.02 8.78
C TRP A 79 -0.49 -7.66 8.18
N VAL A 80 -1.14 -7.25 7.08
CA VAL A 80 -0.96 -5.91 6.48
C VAL A 80 -1.49 -4.85 7.44
N ARG A 81 -2.68 -5.07 8.01
CA ARG A 81 -3.30 -4.19 9.00
C ARG A 81 -2.50 -4.08 10.30
N ASN A 82 -1.72 -5.12 10.62
CA ASN A 82 -0.89 -5.19 11.82
C ASN A 82 0.60 -4.92 11.54
N TRP A 83 0.93 -4.40 10.36
CA TRP A 83 2.30 -4.07 9.99
C TRP A 83 2.75 -2.77 10.68
N ASP A 84 3.82 -2.87 11.47
CA ASP A 84 4.40 -1.77 12.27
C ASP A 84 5.53 -1.03 11.54
N GLY A 85 6.09 -1.64 10.49
CA GLY A 85 7.19 -1.07 9.72
C GLY A 85 6.75 0.03 8.75
N PRO A 86 7.70 0.73 8.12
CA PRO A 86 7.40 1.58 6.97
C PRO A 86 6.82 0.76 5.82
N TYR A 87 5.99 1.37 5.00
CA TYR A 87 5.40 0.76 3.82
C TYR A 87 4.95 1.84 2.85
N TYR A 88 4.66 1.43 1.63
CA TYR A 88 3.91 2.24 0.69
C TYR A 88 2.86 1.38 -0.01
N VAL A 89 1.76 2.02 -0.39
CA VAL A 89 0.68 1.41 -1.15
C VAL A 89 0.71 1.93 -2.58
N ARG A 90 0.48 1.04 -3.53
CA ARG A 90 0.32 1.35 -4.95
C ARG A 90 -1.06 0.91 -5.40
N THR A 91 -1.75 1.76 -6.13
CA THR A 91 -3.12 1.55 -6.58
C THR A 91 -3.10 1.46 -8.10
N ASP A 92 -3.49 0.31 -8.63
CA ASP A 92 -3.56 0.06 -10.07
C ASP A 92 -5.04 0.07 -10.47
N ASP A 93 -5.40 1.06 -11.30
CA ASP A 93 -6.69 1.11 -11.97
C ASP A 93 -6.54 0.33 -13.28
N GLU A 94 -7.03 -0.92 -13.34
CA GLU A 94 -7.02 -1.71 -14.59
C GLU A 94 -8.05 -1.19 -15.61
N ASP A 95 -8.21 0.14 -15.73
CA ASP A 95 -9.09 0.81 -16.70
C ASP A 95 -8.21 1.54 -17.73
N GLU A 96 -7.69 0.79 -18.71
CA GLU A 96 -7.10 1.32 -19.97
C GLU A 96 -7.90 0.83 -21.19
#